data_AF-A0A2N1IME4-F1
#
_entry.id   AF-A0A2N1IME4-F1
#
_cell.length_a   1.000
_cell.length_b   1.000
_cell.length_c   1.000
_cell.angle_alpha   90.00
_cell.angle_beta   90.00
_cell.angle_gamma   90.00
#
_symmetry.space_group_name_H-M   'P 1'
#
loop_
_entity.id
_entity.type
_entity.pdbx_description
1 polymer ?
#
loop_
_entity_poly.entity_id
_entity_poly.type
_entity_poly.pdbx_seq_one_letter_code
_entity_poly.pdbx_strand_id
1 'polypeptide(L)'
;MICNECGKEHASDDIELVSAERFFVRATLPLPVLQRDEPYSGGVWVELMQPDFERIYEQWDAPHQSSEPPFSVSLANSIPTFGDTNGLHAQLRLTGPTTRPQAVSLRRSACRTTRGACKDATCN
;
A
#
# COMPACT_ATOMS: atom_id res chain seq x y z
N MET A 1 11.36 18.49 15.09
CA MET A 1 10.16 18.83 15.87
C MET A 1 9.48 17.51 16.14
N ILE A 2 9.77 16.93 17.30
CA ILE A 2 9.32 15.60 17.71
C ILE A 2 7.90 15.82 18.24
N CYS A 3 6.88 15.23 17.61
CA CYS A 3 5.53 15.26 18.16
C CYS A 3 5.54 14.48 19.49
N ASN A 4 5.65 15.23 20.59
CA ASN A 4 5.78 14.70 21.95
C ASN A 4 4.41 14.50 22.63
N GLU A 5 3.36 14.22 21.86
CA GLU A 5 1.98 14.09 22.38
C GLU A 5 1.23 12.82 21.94
N CYS A 6 1.90 11.79 21.41
CA CYS A 6 1.27 10.47 21.27
C CYS A 6 1.78 9.49 22.34
N GLY A 7 1.41 9.75 23.60
CA GLY A 7 1.64 8.85 24.74
C GLY A 7 0.71 7.64 24.74
N LYS A 8 0.67 6.88 23.64
CA LYS A 8 -0.07 5.61 23.53
C LYS A 8 0.79 4.62 22.76
N GLU A 9 1.58 3.84 23.49
CA GLU A 9 2.20 2.62 22.96
C GLU A 9 1.10 1.56 22.75
N HIS A 10 0.27 1.74 21.73
CA HIS A 10 -0.60 0.69 21.22
C HIS A 10 0.13 0.01 20.05
N ALA A 11 1.05 -0.88 20.38
CA ALA A 11 1.59 -1.84 19.42
C ALA A 11 0.49 -2.86 19.12
N SER A 12 -0.32 -2.60 18.10
CA SER A 12 -1.15 -3.63 17.48
C SER A 12 -0.24 -4.45 16.55
N ASP A 13 -0.43 -5.77 16.45
CA ASP A 13 0.36 -6.68 15.58
C ASP A 13 0.34 -6.30 14.07
N ASP A 14 -0.44 -5.29 13.71
CA ASP A 14 -0.67 -4.82 12.36
C ASP A 14 -0.02 -3.45 12.06
N ILE A 15 0.60 -2.80 13.05
CA ILE A 15 1.19 -1.47 12.90
C ILE A 15 2.58 -1.47 13.56
N GLU A 16 3.61 -1.16 12.76
CA GLU A 16 4.99 -1.11 13.26
C GLU A 16 5.69 0.21 12.91
N LEU A 17 6.31 0.81 13.93
CA LEU A 17 7.26 1.91 13.81
C LEU A 17 8.67 1.34 13.95
N VAL A 18 9.43 1.30 12.85
CA VAL A 18 10.77 0.68 12.84
C VAL A 18 11.88 1.71 13.12
N SER A 19 11.64 2.99 12.81
CA SER A 19 12.53 4.13 13.10
C SER A 19 11.68 5.40 13.12
N ALA A 20 12.18 6.50 13.71
CA ALA A 20 11.48 7.80 13.81
C ALA A 20 11.09 8.45 12.46
N GLU A 21 11.32 7.76 11.33
CA GLU A 21 11.16 8.28 9.97
C GLU A 21 10.44 7.31 9.01
N ARG A 22 10.16 6.05 9.41
CA ARG A 22 9.57 5.04 8.52
C ARG A 22 8.41 4.32 9.19
N PHE A 23 7.29 4.29 8.48
CA PHE A 23 6.02 3.80 8.99
C PHE A 23 5.55 2.61 8.17
N PHE A 24 5.14 1.53 8.84
CA PHE A 24 4.67 0.32 8.18
C PHE A 24 3.31 -0.12 8.70
N VAL A 25 2.45 -0.56 7.78
CA VAL A 25 1.15 -1.16 8.08
C VAL A 25 1.07 -2.54 7.44
N ARG A 26 0.51 -3.49 8.18
CA ARG A 26 0.25 -4.83 7.69
C ARG A 26 -1.04 -4.85 6.88
N ALA A 27 -0.96 -5.37 5.67
CA ALA A 27 -2.06 -5.43 4.73
C ALA A 27 -2.19 -6.82 4.11
N THR A 28 -3.33 -7.05 3.45
CA THR A 28 -3.56 -8.23 2.62
C THR A 28 -3.39 -7.88 1.16
N LEU A 29 -2.62 -8.67 0.41
CA LEU A 29 -2.47 -8.55 -1.03
C LEU A 29 -3.18 -9.72 -1.70
N PRO A 30 -4.34 -9.50 -2.36
CA PRO A 30 -5.02 -10.54 -3.11
C PRO A 30 -4.24 -10.85 -4.40
N LEU A 31 -3.77 -12.09 -4.52
CA LEU A 31 -3.07 -12.61 -5.68
C LEU A 31 -4.02 -13.55 -6.44
N PRO A 32 -4.31 -13.29 -7.73
CA PRO A 32 -5.13 -14.18 -8.53
C PRO A 32 -4.39 -15.50 -8.77
N VAL A 33 -5.07 -16.61 -8.54
CA VAL A 33 -4.54 -17.96 -8.78
C VAL A 33 -5.24 -18.54 -10.01
N LEU A 34 -4.46 -19.04 -10.97
CA LEU A 34 -5.03 -19.69 -12.14
C LEU A 34 -5.92 -20.87 -11.71
N GLN A 35 -7.09 -20.98 -12.34
CA GLN A 35 -8.08 -22.04 -12.07
C GLN A 35 -8.75 -22.00 -10.69
N ARG A 36 -8.72 -20.86 -9.99
CA ARG A 36 -9.57 -20.61 -8.82
C ARG A 36 -10.35 -19.31 -8.99
N ASP A 37 -11.61 -19.33 -8.54
CA ASP A 37 -12.47 -18.14 -8.57
C ASP A 37 -12.11 -17.16 -7.44
N GLU A 38 -11.65 -17.69 -6.30
CA GLU A 38 -11.24 -16.88 -5.16
C GLU A 38 -9.73 -16.59 -5.16
N PRO A 39 -9.31 -15.33 -4.95
CA PRO A 39 -7.90 -14.98 -4.87
C PRO A 39 -7.28 -15.50 -3.58
N TYR A 40 -6.00 -15.87 -3.66
CA TYR A 40 -5.21 -16.13 -2.47
C TYR A 40 -4.74 -14.80 -1.86
N SER A 41 -5.06 -14.54 -0.59
CA SER A 41 -4.67 -13.29 0.08
C SER A 41 -3.46 -13.51 0.98
N GLY A 42 -2.31 -12.98 0.57
CA GLY A 42 -1.07 -13.03 1.36
C GLY A 42 -0.92 -11.80 2.26
N GLY A 43 -0.34 -11.98 3.45
CA GLY A 43 0.03 -10.86 4.31
C GLY A 43 1.29 -10.16 3.81
N VAL A 44 1.23 -8.84 3.65
CA VAL A 44 2.34 -7.98 3.25
C VAL A 44 2.46 -6.79 4.19
N TRP A 45 3.63 -6.18 4.21
CA TRP A 45 3.91 -4.90 4.82
C TRP A 45 3.96 -3.84 3.72
N VAL A 46 3.35 -2.69 3.99
CA VAL A 46 3.43 -1.52 3.13
C VAL A 46 4.03 -0.36 3.90
N GLU A 47 4.87 0.40 3.22
CA GLU A 47 5.48 1.64 3.71
C GLU A 47 4.66 2.84 3.23
N LEU A 48 4.50 3.80 4.12
CA LEU A 48 3.67 4.99 3.94
C LEU A 48 4.31 6.20 4.61
N MET A 49 3.86 7.38 4.21
CA MET A 49 4.32 8.63 4.82
C MET A 49 3.63 8.84 6.18
N GLN A 50 4.29 9.59 7.07
CA GLN A 50 3.75 9.95 8.39
C GLN A 50 2.29 10.45 8.38
N PRO A 51 1.88 11.43 7.55
CA PRO A 51 0.50 11.93 7.59
C PRO A 51 -0.53 10.87 7.22
N ASP A 52 -0.20 9.96 6.29
CA ASP A 52 -1.09 8.86 5.91
C ASP A 52 -1.19 7.83 7.05
N PHE A 53 -0.09 7.58 7.75
CA PHE A 53 -0.05 6.69 8.90
C PHE A 53 -0.89 7.21 10.06
N GLU A 54 -0.73 8.49 10.40
CA GLU A 54 -1.53 9.14 11.43
C GLU A 54 -3.02 9.08 11.08
N ARG A 55 -3.37 9.33 9.81
CA ARG A 55 -4.76 9.22 9.34
C ARG A 55 -5.32 7.81 9.47
N ILE A 56 -4.55 6.79 9.09
CA ILE A 56 -4.96 5.39 9.23
C ILE A 56 -5.16 5.03 10.71
N TYR A 57 -4.25 5.48 11.57
CA TYR A 57 -4.33 5.24 13.01
C TYR A 57 -5.59 5.88 13.62
N GLU A 58 -5.94 7.11 13.24
CA GLU A 58 -7.18 7.77 13.64
C GLU A 58 -8.44 7.01 13.21
N GLN A 59 -8.42 6.41 12.01
CA GLN A 59 -9.56 5.72 11.43
C GLN A 59 -9.61 4.21 11.77
N TRP A 60 -8.62 3.69 12.48
CA TRP A 60 -8.42 2.24 12.67
C TRP A 60 -9.66 1.51 13.22
N ASP A 61 -10.31 2.09 14.23
CA ASP A 61 -11.52 1.55 14.85
C ASP A 61 -12.81 2.22 14.34
N ALA A 62 -12.70 3.14 13.37
CA ALA A 62 -13.85 3.86 12.87
C ALA A 62 -14.75 2.92 12.04
N PRO A 63 -16.07 2.90 12.29
CA PRO A 63 -16.98 2.01 11.58
C PRO A 63 -17.10 2.35 10.08
N HIS A 64 -16.77 3.58 9.70
CA HIS A 64 -16.84 4.10 8.33
C HIS A 64 -15.48 4.20 7.64
N GLN A 65 -14.41 3.64 8.22
CA GLN A 65 -13.06 3.75 7.66
C GLN A 65 -12.94 3.24 6.21
N SER A 66 -13.82 2.31 5.79
CA SER A 66 -13.86 1.82 4.41
C SER A 66 -14.29 2.86 3.38
N SER A 67 -14.82 3.99 3.84
CA SER A 67 -15.15 5.15 3.01
C SER A 67 -13.97 6.10 2.81
N GLU A 68 -12.87 5.92 3.54
CA GLU A 68 -11.66 6.71 3.34
C GLU A 68 -11.09 6.49 1.92
N PRO A 69 -10.51 7.53 1.32
CA PRO A 69 -9.84 7.40 0.05
C PRO A 69 -8.62 6.45 0.18
N PRO A 70 -8.19 5.81 -0.91
CA PRO A 70 -7.02 4.94 -0.89
C PRO A 70 -5.76 5.73 -0.59
N PHE A 71 -4.90 5.18 0.25
CA PHE A 71 -3.58 5.74 0.54
C PHE A 71 -2.56 5.25 -0.48
N SER A 72 -1.65 6.14 -0.89
CA SER A 72 -0.53 5.78 -1.75
C SER A 72 0.58 5.18 -0.90
N VAL A 73 0.96 3.94 -1.20
CA VAL A 73 1.94 3.19 -0.39
C VAL A 73 2.97 2.50 -1.28
N SER A 74 4.07 2.06 -0.66
CA SER A 74 5.09 1.22 -1.31
C SER A 74 5.13 -0.15 -0.68
N LEU A 75 5.21 -1.22 -1.46
CA LEU A 75 5.37 -2.57 -0.94
C LEU A 75 6.74 -2.72 -0.26
N ALA A 76 6.78 -3.24 0.97
CA ALA A 76 8.02 -3.45 1.73
C ALA A 76 8.50 -4.91 1.67
N ASN A 77 7.85 -5.77 0.89
CA ASN A 77 8.19 -7.19 0.74
C ASN A 77 8.78 -7.51 -0.62
N SER A 78 9.72 -8.45 -0.63
CA SER A 78 10.10 -9.20 -1.83
C SER A 78 9.24 -10.46 -1.90
N ILE A 79 8.37 -10.57 -2.90
CA ILE A 79 7.51 -11.72 -3.12
C ILE A 79 8.26 -12.67 -4.07
N PRO A 80 8.61 -13.90 -3.62
CA PRO A 80 9.23 -14.88 -4.50
C PRO A 80 8.39 -15.08 -5.75
N THR A 81 9.05 -15.33 -6.89
CA THR A 81 8.43 -15.54 -8.24
C THR A 81 7.91 -14.30 -8.98
N PHE A 82 7.74 -13.14 -8.32
CA PHE A 82 7.23 -11.91 -8.97
C PHE A 82 8.31 -10.88 -9.32
N GLY A 83 9.59 -11.19 -9.08
CA GLY A 83 10.72 -10.27 -9.29
C GLY A 83 10.88 -9.27 -8.14
N ASP A 84 11.51 -8.12 -8.42
CA ASP A 84 11.72 -7.06 -7.43
C ASP A 84 10.40 -6.35 -7.11
N THR A 85 9.72 -6.81 -6.05
CA THR A 85 8.46 -6.21 -5.58
C THR A 85 8.64 -5.19 -4.46
N ASN A 86 9.82 -5.13 -3.84
CA ASN A 86 10.13 -4.14 -2.82
C ASN A 86 10.22 -2.75 -3.47
N GLY A 87 9.52 -1.77 -2.89
CA GLY A 87 9.42 -0.41 -3.41
C GLY A 87 8.39 -0.22 -4.52
N LEU A 88 7.62 -1.25 -4.90
CA LEU A 88 6.55 -1.08 -5.88
C LEU A 88 5.39 -0.25 -5.31
N HIS A 89 4.96 0.74 -6.08
CA HIS A 89 3.78 1.54 -5.74
C HIS A 89 2.49 0.70 -5.73
N ALA A 90 1.72 0.86 -4.67
CA ALA A 90 0.43 0.25 -4.47
C ALA A 90 -0.55 1.26 -3.86
N GLN A 91 -1.83 0.88 -3.83
CA GLN A 91 -2.84 1.57 -3.04
C GLN A 91 -3.24 0.72 -1.84
N LEU A 92 -3.37 1.34 -0.68
CA LEU A 92 -3.91 0.73 0.52
C LEU A 92 -5.34 1.21 0.75
N ARG A 93 -6.26 0.27 0.99
CA ARG A 93 -7.65 0.56 1.34
C ARG A 93 -7.96 -0.02 2.69
N LEU A 94 -8.56 0.78 3.56
CA LEU A 94 -9.19 0.30 4.77
C LEU A 94 -10.48 -0.42 4.37
N THR A 95 -10.74 -1.58 4.96
CA THR A 95 -11.89 -2.43 4.60
C THR A 95 -12.94 -2.49 5.72
N GLY A 96 -12.53 -2.24 6.97
CA GLY A 96 -13.40 -2.22 8.14
C GLY A 96 -12.66 -2.59 9.42
N PRO A 97 -13.21 -2.29 10.60
CA PRO A 97 -12.50 -2.36 11.90
C PRO A 97 -12.13 -3.78 12.33
N THR A 98 -12.79 -4.79 11.77
CA THR A 98 -12.52 -6.21 12.06
C THR A 98 -11.71 -6.90 10.96
N THR A 99 -11.25 -6.15 9.96
CA THR A 99 -10.58 -6.67 8.78
C THR A 99 -9.26 -5.95 8.56
N ARG A 100 -8.24 -6.69 8.14
CA ARG A 100 -6.96 -6.08 7.77
C ARG A 100 -7.13 -5.22 6.51
N PRO A 101 -6.43 -4.07 6.42
CA PRO A 101 -6.38 -3.28 5.19
C PRO A 101 -5.97 -4.13 3.98
N GLN A 102 -6.45 -3.73 2.81
CA GLN A 102 -6.14 -4.42 1.55
C GLN A 102 -5.21 -3.55 0.71
N ALA A 103 -4.07 -4.10 0.32
CA ALA A 103 -3.16 -3.50 -0.64
C ALA A 103 -3.48 -4.00 -2.05
N VAL A 104 -3.49 -3.11 -3.03
CA VAL A 104 -3.67 -3.45 -4.45
C VAL A 104 -2.51 -2.86 -5.24
N SER A 105 -1.75 -3.72 -5.92
CA SER A 105 -0.67 -3.26 -6.79
C SER A 105 -1.25 -2.45 -7.94
N LEU A 106 -0.74 -1.24 -8.16
CA LEU A 106 -1.03 -0.52 -9.38
C LEU A 106 -0.20 -1.17 -10.48
N ARG A 107 -0.88 -1.86 -11.42
CA ARG A 107 -0.20 -2.19 -12.68
C ARG A 107 0.27 -0.86 -13.23
N ARG A 108 1.59 -0.71 -13.43
CA ARG A 108 2.09 0.29 -14.37
C ARG A 108 1.29 0.05 -15.64
N SER A 109 0.44 1.02 -16.01
CA SER A 109 -0.07 1.09 -17.36
C SER A 109 1.19 1.05 -18.22
N ALA A 110 1.43 -0.09 -18.86
CA ALA A 110 2.46 -0.15 -19.87
C ALA A 110 2.10 0.99 -20.82
N CYS A 111 2.96 2.01 -20.87
CA CYS A 111 2.87 3.00 -21.93
C CYS A 111 2.84 2.18 -23.20
N ARG A 112 1.67 2.13 -23.85
CA ARG A 112 1.52 1.48 -25.14
C ARG A 112 2.26 2.39 -26.10
N THR A 113 3.58 2.29 -26.13
CA THR A 113 4.36 2.80 -27.25
C THR A 113 3.95 1.93 -28.42
N THR A 114 2.93 2.36 -29.15
CA THR A 114 2.71 1.91 -30.50
C THR A 114 4.00 2.20 -31.24
N ARG A 115 4.72 1.13 -31.63
CA ARG A 115 5.82 1.22 -32.60
C ARG A 115 5.22 1.85 -33.86
N GLY A 116 5.30 3.16 -34.02
CA GLY A 116 4.78 3.83 -35.21
C GLY A 116 4.40 5.31 -35.15
N ALA A 117 4.64 6.06 -34.06
CA ALA A 117 4.33 7.51 -34.05
C ALA A 117 5.34 8.35 -33.26
N CYS A 118 6.60 8.29 -33.68
CA CYS A 118 7.57 9.37 -33.43
C CYS A 118 8.40 9.51 -34.71
N LYS A 119 7.75 10.02 -35.76
CA LYS A 119 8.43 10.87 -36.73
C LYS A 119 7.79 12.23 -36.56
N ASP A 120 8.63 13.24 -36.38
CA ASP A 120 8.29 14.66 -36.40
C ASP A 120 7.81 15.24 -35.07
N ALA A 121 8.66 15.16 -34.06
CA ALA A 121 8.73 16.20 -33.03
C ALA A 121 10.07 16.93 -33.19
N THR A 122 10.11 17.84 -34.16
CA THR A 122 11.18 18.85 -34.23
C THR A 122 11.03 19.75 -33.00
N CYS A 123 11.89 19.54 -32.00
CA CYS A 123 12.15 20.54 -30.98
C CYS A 123 13.37 21.35 -31.46
N ASN A 124 13.18 22.65 -31.59
CA ASN A 124 14.21 23.63 -31.99
C ASN A 124 15.39 23.65 -31.03
#